data_AF-A0A977KTK9-F1
#
_entry.id   AF-A0A977KTK9-F1
#
_cell.length_a   1.000
_cell.length_b   1.000
_cell.length_c   1.000
_cell.angle_alpha   90.00
_cell.angle_beta   90.00
_cell.angle_gamma   90.00
#
_symmetry.space_group_name_H-M   'P 1'
#
loop_
_entity.id
_entity.type
_entity.pdbx_description
1 polymer ?
#
loop_
_entity_poly.entity_id
_entity_poly.type
_entity_poly.pdbx_seq_one_letter_code
_entity_poly.pdbx_strand_id
1 'polypeptide(L)'
;MPNGRRLILLSTDLCLTGPKIIAAYGLRLKIEVTFRQLVHLLGSFAYRFWLKSLPTLPTWPSNLILSDYPQAVQTQILNKVEAFERFVNLNAIALGLLQILALELPQGIWANFPRWFRTLPSYGYPSERIAQLALQHQAQMIFPQSPPSLLLPKFLTAKLASSPSPDMLTFVA
;
A
#
# COMPACT_ATOMS: atom_id res chain seq x y z
N MET A 1 3.13 27.70 -13.26
CA MET A 1 4.07 26.61 -12.90
C MET A 1 5.45 27.23 -12.68
N PRO A 2 6.26 26.75 -11.72
CA PRO A 2 7.56 27.35 -11.37
C PRO A 2 8.55 27.49 -12.54
N ASN A 3 8.29 26.80 -13.66
CA ASN A 3 9.18 26.71 -14.82
C ASN A 3 8.67 27.52 -16.03
N GLY A 4 7.66 28.40 -15.86
CA GLY A 4 7.13 29.23 -16.95
C GLY A 4 6.38 28.48 -18.07
N ARG A 5 6.13 27.17 -17.90
CA ARG A 5 5.40 26.37 -18.89
C ARG A 5 3.95 26.85 -19.04
N ARG A 6 3.55 27.12 -20.30
CA ARG A 6 2.17 27.43 -20.67
C ARG A 6 1.31 26.17 -20.49
N LEU A 7 0.14 26.32 -19.87
CA LEU A 7 -0.81 25.25 -19.59
C LEU A 7 -2.18 25.70 -20.09
N ILE A 8 -2.85 24.85 -20.86
CA ILE A 8 -4.23 25.05 -21.31
C ILE A 8 -5.09 24.07 -20.51
N LEU A 9 -6.08 24.60 -19.80
CA LEU A 9 -7.06 23.82 -19.04
C LEU A 9 -8.41 23.96 -19.71
N LEU A 10 -9.07 22.83 -19.96
CA LEU A 10 -10.38 22.74 -20.57
C LEU A 10 -11.33 22.09 -19.55
N SER A 11 -12.56 22.59 -19.48
CA SER A 11 -13.61 22.09 -18.60
C SER A 11 -14.88 21.87 -19.43
N THR A 12 -15.60 20.78 -19.16
CA THR A 12 -16.92 20.52 -19.72
C THR A 12 -17.99 21.41 -19.08
N ASP A 13 -17.80 21.79 -17.82
CA ASP A 13 -18.66 22.73 -17.12
C ASP A 13 -18.26 24.18 -17.47
N LEU A 14 -19.19 24.89 -18.12
CA LEU A 14 -19.03 26.28 -18.57
C LEU A 14 -19.29 27.31 -17.46
N CYS A 15 -19.86 26.88 -16.33
CA CYS A 15 -20.16 27.75 -15.18
C CYS A 15 -18.94 27.94 -14.25
N LEU A 16 -17.86 27.16 -14.45
CA LEU A 16 -16.66 27.26 -13.62
C LEU A 16 -15.83 28.49 -13.96
N THR A 17 -15.49 29.26 -12.93
CA THR A 17 -14.55 30.38 -13.07
C THR A 17 -13.12 29.86 -13.25
N GLY A 18 -12.27 30.62 -13.95
CA GLY A 18 -10.87 30.26 -14.18
C GLY A 18 -10.11 29.80 -12.93
N PRO A 19 -10.20 30.50 -11.78
CA PRO A 19 -9.57 30.05 -10.53
C PRO A 19 -10.08 28.71 -10.02
N LYS A 20 -11.38 28.40 -10.17
CA LYS A 20 -11.94 27.10 -9.77
C LYS A 20 -11.41 25.98 -10.65
N ILE A 21 -11.26 26.21 -11.96
CA ILE A 21 -10.66 25.24 -12.89
C ILE A 21 -9.21 24.94 -12.49
N ILE A 22 -8.42 25.96 -12.17
CA ILE A 22 -7.03 25.79 -11.72
C ILE A 22 -6.98 25.02 -10.39
N ALA A 23 -7.84 25.35 -9.44
CA ALA A 23 -7.92 24.65 -8.15
C ALA A 23 -8.31 23.18 -8.34
N ALA A 24 -9.32 22.89 -9.16
CA ALA A 24 -9.74 21.53 -9.48
C ALA A 24 -8.63 20.73 -10.15
N TYR A 25 -7.91 21.33 -11.11
CA TYR A 25 -6.74 20.69 -11.73
C TYR A 25 -5.63 20.45 -10.72
N GLY A 26 -5.42 21.36 -9.76
CA GLY A 26 -4.44 21.21 -8.68
C GLY A 26 -4.72 19.99 -7.80
N LEU A 27 -5.98 19.60 -7.62
CA LEU A 27 -6.35 18.40 -6.87
C LEU A 27 -5.88 17.10 -7.54
N ARG A 28 -5.53 17.13 -8.84
CA ARG A 28 -4.91 15.99 -9.53
C ARG A 28 -3.66 15.50 -8.79
N LEU A 29 -2.90 16.41 -8.17
CA LEU A 29 -1.67 16.11 -7.42
C LEU A 29 -1.88 15.02 -6.34
N LYS A 30 -3.12 14.89 -5.84
CA LYS A 30 -3.48 13.86 -4.86
C LYS A 30 -3.21 12.46 -5.41
N ILE A 31 -3.37 12.22 -6.71
CA ILE A 31 -3.10 10.92 -7.33
C ILE A 31 -1.60 10.60 -7.25
N GLU A 32 -0.71 11.55 -7.57
CA GLU A 32 0.73 11.35 -7.44
C GLU A 32 1.15 11.09 -5.98
N VAL A 33 0.53 11.78 -5.02
CA VAL A 33 0.77 11.55 -3.59
C VAL A 33 0.31 10.15 -3.18
N THR A 34 -0.88 9.72 -3.60
CA THR A 34 -1.39 8.36 -3.35
C THR A 34 -0.47 7.30 -3.95
N PHE A 35 -0.02 7.46 -5.20
CA PHE A 35 0.93 6.54 -5.82
C PHE A 35 2.27 6.47 -5.07
N ARG A 36 2.80 7.62 -4.64
CA ARG A 36 4.01 7.65 -3.80
C ARG A 36 3.81 6.84 -2.53
N GLN A 37 2.65 6.96 -1.89
CA GLN A 37 2.35 6.24 -0.66
C GLN A 37 2.18 4.73 -0.90
N LEU A 38 1.51 4.32 -1.99
CA LEU A 38 1.43 2.92 -2.39
C LEU A 38 2.81 2.31 -2.63
N VAL A 39 3.69 3.01 -3.35
CA VAL A 39 5.05 2.52 -3.65
C VAL A 39 5.90 2.46 -2.38
N HIS A 40 5.96 3.54 -1.60
CA HIS A 40 6.97 3.68 -0.55
C HIS A 40 6.50 3.33 0.86
N LEU A 41 5.19 3.35 1.15
CA LEU A 41 4.68 2.90 2.44
C LEU A 41 4.32 1.42 2.42
N LEU A 42 3.51 1.01 1.44
CA LEU A 42 2.94 -0.34 1.41
C LEU A 42 3.70 -1.29 0.49
N GLY A 43 4.49 -0.77 -0.46
CA GLY A 43 5.20 -1.62 -1.44
C GLY A 43 4.25 -2.27 -2.44
N SER A 44 3.16 -1.60 -2.82
CA SER A 44 2.09 -2.17 -3.66
C SER A 44 2.54 -2.64 -5.04
N PHE A 45 3.71 -2.17 -5.50
CA PHE A 45 4.32 -2.56 -6.77
C PHE A 45 5.57 -3.45 -6.60
N ALA A 46 5.90 -3.86 -5.38
CA ALA A 46 7.04 -4.73 -5.06
C ALA A 46 6.70 -6.23 -5.15
N TYR A 47 5.71 -6.59 -5.97
CA TYR A 47 5.29 -7.98 -6.14
C TYR A 47 6.34 -8.79 -6.94
N ARG A 48 6.43 -10.09 -6.65
CA ARG A 48 7.32 -11.04 -7.34
C ARG A 48 6.59 -12.36 -7.62
N PHE A 49 5.50 -12.30 -8.38
CA PHE A 49 4.76 -13.50 -8.77
C PHE A 49 5.43 -14.15 -9.98
N TRP A 50 6.22 -15.17 -9.72
CA TRP A 50 6.89 -15.96 -10.75
C TRP A 50 5.98 -17.06 -11.25
N LEU A 51 6.06 -17.35 -12.55
CA LEU A 51 5.34 -18.45 -13.16
C LEU A 51 6.36 -19.49 -13.63
N LYS A 52 6.38 -20.66 -12.99
CA LYS A 52 7.37 -21.73 -13.27
C LYS A 52 7.21 -22.38 -14.65
N SER A 53 6.02 -22.31 -15.23
CA SER A 53 5.72 -22.89 -16.55
C SER A 53 6.28 -22.06 -17.71
N LEU A 54 6.73 -20.83 -17.45
CA LEU A 54 7.41 -20.03 -18.46
C LEU A 54 8.88 -20.46 -18.57
N PRO A 55 9.41 -20.61 -19.80
CA PRO A 55 10.83 -20.88 -19.99
C PRO A 55 11.65 -19.70 -19.47
N THR A 56 12.82 -19.99 -18.90
CA THR A 56 13.79 -18.97 -18.52
C THR A 56 14.38 -18.36 -19.79
N LEU A 57 14.16 -17.07 -20.00
CA LEU A 57 14.70 -16.34 -21.13
C LEU A 57 16.05 -15.69 -20.75
N PRO A 58 17.10 -15.83 -21.56
CA PRO A 58 18.40 -15.21 -21.30
C PRO A 58 18.38 -13.69 -21.49
N THR A 59 17.42 -13.18 -22.27
CA THR A 59 17.23 -11.75 -22.57
C THR A 59 15.75 -11.38 -22.51
N TRP A 60 15.46 -10.08 -22.36
CA TRP A 60 14.08 -9.59 -22.44
C TRP A 60 13.53 -9.78 -23.86
N PRO A 61 12.39 -10.48 -24.01
CA PRO A 61 11.78 -10.69 -25.32
C PRO A 61 11.24 -9.35 -25.88
N SER A 62 11.39 -9.15 -27.19
CA SER A 62 10.88 -7.96 -27.87
C SER A 62 9.35 -7.95 -27.94
N ASN A 63 8.73 -9.12 -28.11
CA ASN A 63 7.28 -9.29 -28.14
C ASN A 63 6.87 -10.49 -27.28
N LEU A 64 5.80 -10.32 -26.51
CA LEU A 64 5.16 -11.37 -25.73
C LEU A 64 3.69 -11.43 -26.14
N ILE A 65 3.36 -12.36 -27.04
CA ILE A 65 1.99 -12.55 -27.52
C ILE A 65 1.38 -13.74 -26.78
N LEU A 66 0.24 -13.51 -26.13
CA LEU A 66 -0.40 -14.54 -25.30
C LEU A 66 -0.85 -15.76 -26.12
N SER A 67 -1.30 -15.56 -27.37
CA SER A 67 -1.80 -16.61 -28.26
C SER A 67 -0.75 -17.65 -28.65
N ASP A 68 0.54 -17.32 -28.54
CA ASP A 68 1.62 -18.22 -28.95
C ASP A 68 1.86 -19.34 -27.93
N TYR A 69 1.31 -19.20 -26.72
CA TYR A 69 1.44 -20.19 -25.66
C TYR A 69 0.30 -21.23 -25.71
N PRO A 70 0.53 -22.48 -25.26
CA PRO A 70 -0.54 -23.45 -25.07
C PRO A 70 -1.62 -22.92 -24.12
N GLN A 71 -2.87 -23.29 -24.35
CA GLN A 71 -4.02 -22.80 -23.56
C GLN A 71 -3.83 -22.97 -22.04
N ALA A 72 -3.24 -24.08 -21.60
CA ALA A 72 -2.94 -24.31 -20.18
C ALA A 72 -1.97 -23.27 -19.59
N VAL A 73 -0.97 -22.84 -20.37
CA VAL A 73 -0.01 -21.79 -19.97
C VAL A 73 -0.65 -20.41 -20.03
N GLN A 74 -1.50 -20.15 -21.02
CA GLN A 74 -2.26 -18.89 -21.11
C GLN A 74 -3.11 -18.65 -19.86
N THR A 75 -3.85 -19.66 -19.41
CA THR A 75 -4.66 -19.57 -18.18
C THR A 75 -3.80 -19.23 -16.97
N GLN A 76 -2.60 -19.81 -16.87
CA GLN A 76 -1.70 -19.52 -15.75
C GLN A 76 -1.12 -18.09 -15.82
N ILE A 77 -0.84 -17.57 -17.02
CA ILE A 77 -0.42 -16.18 -17.23
C ILE A 77 -1.54 -15.24 -16.79
N LEU A 78 -2.79 -15.51 -17.20
CA LEU A 78 -3.95 -14.70 -16.80
C LEU A 78 -4.16 -14.72 -15.29
N ASN A 79 -4.09 -15.89 -14.64
CA ASN A 79 -4.17 -15.99 -13.18
C ASN A 79 -3.07 -15.19 -12.47
N LYS A 80 -1.87 -15.14 -13.07
CA LYS A 80 -0.76 -14.33 -12.56
C LYS A 80 -1.04 -12.82 -12.71
N VAL A 81 -1.60 -12.39 -13.84
CA VAL A 81 -2.02 -11.00 -14.05
C VAL A 81 -3.10 -10.61 -13.05
N GLU A 82 -4.10 -11.46 -12.88
CA GLU A 82 -5.16 -11.28 -11.89
C GLU A 82 -4.58 -11.18 -10.48
N ALA A 83 -3.58 -11.99 -10.13
CA ALA A 83 -2.89 -11.88 -8.85
C ALA A 83 -2.19 -10.52 -8.68
N PHE A 84 -1.57 -9.96 -9.72
CA PHE A 84 -0.99 -8.61 -9.68
C PHE A 84 -2.05 -7.54 -9.41
N GLU A 85 -3.16 -7.58 -10.16
CA GLU A 85 -4.26 -6.62 -10.02
C GLU A 85 -4.86 -6.67 -8.61
N ARG A 86 -5.16 -7.89 -8.12
CA ARG A 86 -5.67 -8.10 -6.77
C ARG A 86 -4.69 -7.61 -5.70
N PHE A 87 -3.39 -7.86 -5.87
CA PHE A 87 -2.38 -7.38 -4.93
C PHE A 87 -2.35 -5.85 -4.85
N VAL A 88 -2.32 -5.16 -6.00
CA VAL A 88 -2.34 -3.70 -6.04
C VAL A 88 -3.65 -3.14 -5.45
N ASN A 89 -4.80 -3.73 -5.80
CA ASN A 89 -6.10 -3.31 -5.30
C ASN A 89 -6.23 -3.46 -3.78
N LEU A 90 -5.78 -4.59 -3.22
CA LEU A 90 -5.80 -4.80 -1.76
C LEU A 90 -4.94 -3.77 -1.03
N ASN A 91 -3.79 -3.41 -1.61
CA ASN A 91 -2.97 -2.34 -1.05
C ASN A 91 -3.63 -0.95 -1.17
N ALA A 92 -4.32 -0.66 -2.26
CA ALA A 92 -5.08 0.57 -2.41
C ALA A 92 -6.19 0.70 -1.36
N ILE A 93 -6.92 -0.40 -1.10
CA ILE A 93 -7.92 -0.47 -0.03
C ILE A 93 -7.25 -0.27 1.33
N ALA A 94 -6.15 -0.96 1.61
CA ALA A 94 -5.42 -0.81 2.86
C ALA A 94 -4.94 0.63 3.09
N LEU A 95 -4.45 1.30 2.05
CA LEU A 95 -4.07 2.71 2.13
C LEU A 95 -5.28 3.61 2.46
N GLY A 96 -6.41 3.41 1.78
CA GLY A 96 -7.64 4.14 2.07
C GLY A 96 -8.11 3.94 3.52
N LEU A 97 -8.02 2.72 4.05
CA LEU A 97 -8.34 2.42 5.45
C LEU A 97 -7.41 3.16 6.41
N LEU A 98 -6.10 3.22 6.13
CA LEU A 98 -5.16 4.00 6.94
C LEU A 98 -5.50 5.49 6.94
N GLN A 99 -5.93 6.03 5.81
CA GLN A 99 -6.36 7.43 5.69
C GLN A 99 -7.63 7.70 6.49
N ILE A 100 -8.63 6.82 6.39
CA ILE A 100 -9.87 6.93 7.17
C ILE A 100 -9.55 6.89 8.67
N LEU A 101 -8.74 5.92 9.12
CA LEU A 101 -8.36 5.82 10.53
C LEU A 101 -7.62 7.07 11.01
N ALA A 102 -6.72 7.61 10.18
CA ALA A 102 -6.00 8.84 10.49
C ALA A 102 -6.94 10.04 10.69
N LEU A 103 -8.02 10.13 9.91
CA LEU A 103 -9.00 11.21 9.98
C LEU A 103 -10.02 11.02 11.11
N GLU A 104 -10.52 9.80 11.31
CA GLU A 104 -11.61 9.52 12.24
C GLU A 104 -11.11 9.25 13.67
N LEU A 105 -9.91 8.70 13.84
CA LEU A 105 -9.35 8.28 15.14
C LEU A 105 -7.97 8.86 15.45
N PRO A 106 -7.73 10.18 15.25
CA PRO A 106 -6.40 10.77 15.39
C PRO A 106 -5.84 10.65 16.81
N GLN A 107 -6.65 10.89 17.85
CA GLN A 107 -6.22 10.81 19.24
C GLN A 107 -5.82 9.38 19.63
N GLY A 108 -6.60 8.38 19.19
CA GLY A 108 -6.31 6.96 19.43
C GLY A 108 -5.00 6.53 18.76
N ILE A 109 -4.76 6.99 17.53
CA ILE A 109 -3.50 6.72 16.82
C ILE A 109 -2.31 7.36 17.53
N TRP A 110 -2.42 8.63 17.94
CA TRP A 110 -1.33 9.32 18.63
C TRP A 110 -1.00 8.69 19.99
N ALA A 111 -2.01 8.28 20.75
CA ALA A 111 -1.82 7.63 22.05
C ALA A 111 -1.08 6.28 21.94
N ASN A 112 -1.24 5.57 20.82
CA ASN A 112 -0.64 4.26 20.59
C ASN A 112 0.56 4.32 19.63
N PHE A 113 1.09 5.51 19.37
CA PHE A 113 2.25 5.65 18.50
C PHE A 113 3.51 5.17 19.23
N PRO A 114 4.22 4.13 18.72
CA PRO A 114 5.31 3.48 19.46
C PRO A 114 6.62 4.26 19.49
N ARG A 115 6.70 5.41 18.80
CA ARG A 115 7.94 6.18 18.69
C ARG A 115 7.79 7.54 19.33
N TRP A 116 8.91 8.20 19.55
CA TRP A 116 8.95 9.51 20.17
C TRP A 116 9.13 10.61 19.14
N PHE A 117 8.37 11.69 19.29
CA PHE A 117 8.60 12.97 18.63
C PHE A 117 8.93 14.03 19.67
N ARG A 118 9.91 14.89 19.38
CA ARG A 118 10.25 16.03 20.24
C ARG A 118 9.06 16.98 20.45
N THR A 119 8.24 17.14 19.42
CA THR A 119 7.02 17.95 19.45
C THR A 119 5.89 17.16 18.78
N LEU A 120 4.92 16.72 19.58
CA LEU A 120 3.71 16.07 19.06
C LEU A 120 2.72 17.15 18.60
N PRO A 121 2.12 17.02 17.41
CA PRO A 121 1.08 17.94 16.97
C PRO A 121 -0.14 17.79 17.88
N SER A 122 -0.45 18.80 18.69
CA SER A 122 -1.59 18.76 19.63
C SER A 122 -2.96 18.64 18.93
N TYR A 123 -3.05 19.08 17.67
CA TYR A 123 -4.29 19.11 16.88
C TYR A 123 -4.12 18.58 15.44
N GLY A 124 -3.02 17.89 15.16
CA GLY A 124 -2.71 17.42 13.80
C GLY A 124 -3.26 16.03 13.52
N TYR A 125 -3.81 15.82 12.32
CA TYR A 125 -4.10 14.46 11.83
C TYR A 125 -2.78 13.70 11.61
N PRO A 126 -2.67 12.44 12.08
CA PRO A 126 -1.52 11.60 11.80
C PRO A 126 -1.42 11.29 10.30
N SER A 127 -0.21 11.02 9.82
CA SER A 127 -0.04 10.48 8.46
C SER A 127 -0.38 8.99 8.42
N GLU A 128 -0.59 8.43 7.23
CA GLU A 128 -0.86 7.01 7.04
C GLU A 128 0.26 6.13 7.60
N ARG A 129 1.51 6.62 7.61
CA ARG A 129 2.64 5.93 8.24
C ARG A 129 2.51 5.88 9.76
N ILE A 130 2.04 6.95 10.37
CA ILE A 130 1.84 7.01 11.82
C ILE A 130 0.68 6.09 12.21
N ALA A 131 -0.42 6.11 11.45
CA ALA A 131 -1.53 5.18 11.61
C ALA A 131 -1.06 3.72 11.48
N GLN A 132 -0.27 3.41 10.45
CA GLN A 132 0.29 2.07 10.25
C GLN A 132 1.15 1.62 11.44
N LEU A 133 2.04 2.49 11.94
CA LEU A 133 2.92 2.16 13.07
C LEU A 133 2.14 1.95 14.36
N ALA A 134 1.11 2.76 14.63
CA ALA A 134 0.25 2.59 15.79
C ALA A 134 -0.51 1.26 15.72
N LEU A 135 -1.10 0.92 14.58
CA LEU A 135 -1.78 -0.37 14.38
C LEU A 135 -0.83 -1.56 14.53
N GLN A 136 0.38 -1.46 13.99
CA GLN A 136 1.41 -2.48 14.13
C GLN A 136 1.83 -2.68 15.58
N HIS A 137 1.92 -1.59 16.36
CA HIS A 137 2.20 -1.69 17.79
C HIS A 137 1.10 -2.44 18.54
N GLN A 138 -0.16 -2.21 18.16
CA GLN A 138 -1.33 -2.83 18.77
C GLN A 138 -1.67 -4.21 18.18
N ALA A 139 -0.89 -4.72 17.23
CA ALA A 139 -1.17 -5.95 16.49
C ALA A 139 -1.44 -7.15 17.41
N GLN A 140 -0.65 -7.29 18.49
CA GLN A 140 -0.80 -8.39 19.46
C GLN A 140 -2.14 -8.34 20.21
N MET A 141 -2.74 -7.15 20.38
CA MET A 141 -4.06 -7.00 21.01
C MET A 141 -5.20 -7.14 20.00
N ILE A 142 -4.99 -6.66 18.76
CA ILE A 142 -6.03 -6.65 17.71
C ILE A 142 -6.24 -8.05 17.13
N PHE A 143 -5.18 -8.79 16.86
CA PHE A 143 -5.29 -10.07 16.15
C PHE A 143 -6.03 -11.19 16.91
N PRO A 144 -5.89 -11.34 18.24
CA PRO A 144 -6.68 -12.31 19.00
C PRO A 144 -8.19 -12.03 18.99
N GLN A 145 -8.60 -10.79 18.76
CA GLN A 145 -10.02 -10.41 18.67
C GLN A 145 -10.63 -10.68 17.29
N SER A 146 -9.83 -11.16 16.33
CA SER A 146 -10.32 -11.46 14.98
C SER A 146 -11.20 -12.72 14.97
N PRO A 147 -12.28 -12.75 14.16
CA PRO A 147 -13.18 -13.89 14.11
C PRO A 147 -12.45 -15.16 13.63
N PRO A 148 -12.75 -16.33 14.21
CA PRO A 148 -12.03 -17.58 13.95
C PRO A 148 -12.21 -18.12 12.51
N SER A 149 -13.15 -17.56 11.74
CA SER A 149 -13.35 -17.85 10.32
C SER A 149 -12.24 -17.30 9.44
N LEU A 150 -11.46 -16.33 9.91
CA LEU A 150 -10.37 -15.74 9.15
C LEU A 150 -9.15 -16.65 9.19
N LEU A 151 -8.42 -16.74 8.07
CA LEU A 151 -7.14 -17.45 8.02
C LEU A 151 -6.00 -16.67 8.69
N LEU A 152 -6.26 -15.41 9.07
CA LEU A 152 -5.27 -14.50 9.65
C LEU A 152 -4.57 -15.07 10.89
N PRO A 153 -5.26 -15.66 11.89
CA PRO A 153 -4.59 -16.24 13.06
C PRO A 153 -3.64 -17.39 12.70
N LYS A 154 -3.99 -18.21 11.70
CA LYS A 154 -3.14 -19.31 11.19
C LYS A 154 -1.86 -18.78 10.54
N PHE A 155 -1.97 -17.73 9.73
CA PHE A 155 -0.80 -17.11 9.10
C PHE A 155 0.10 -16.40 10.12
N LEU A 156 -0.49 -15.76 11.12
CA LEU A 156 0.26 -15.05 12.16
C LEU A 156 1.00 -16.01 13.09
N THR A 157 0.38 -17.11 13.52
CA THR A 157 1.07 -18.14 14.32
C THR A 157 2.24 -18.76 13.55
N ALA A 158 2.05 -19.07 12.26
CA ALA A 158 3.12 -19.59 11.42
C ALA A 158 4.31 -18.60 11.28
N LYS A 159 4.03 -17.30 11.14
CA LYS A 159 5.08 -16.27 11.05
C LYS A 159 5.74 -15.97 12.40
N LEU A 160 4.97 -15.88 13.49
CA LEU A 160 5.50 -15.61 14.82
C LEU A 160 6.35 -16.77 15.34
N ALA A 161 5.99 -18.02 15.04
CA ALA A 161 6.80 -19.21 15.38
C ALA A 161 8.16 -19.23 14.66
N SER A 162 8.29 -18.53 13.53
CA SER A 162 9.54 -18.48 12.75
C SER A 162 10.52 -17.38 13.17
N SER A 163 10.15 -16.50 14.11
CA SER A 163 11.05 -15.49 14.68
C SER A 163 11.54 -15.98 16.04
N PRO A 164 12.84 -16.29 16.23
CA PRO A 164 13.35 -16.51 17.58
C PRO A 164 13.19 -15.22 18.39
N SER A 165 12.84 -15.37 19.67
CA SER A 165 12.81 -14.25 20.61
C SER A 165 14.24 -13.69 20.79
N PRO A 166 14.42 -12.36 20.85
CA PRO A 166 15.74 -11.76 21.08
C PRO A 166 16.29 -12.02 22.49
N ASP A 167 15.48 -12.56 23.40
CA ASP A 167 15.81 -12.71 24.82
C ASP A 167 16.55 -14.01 25.17
N MET A 168 16.95 -14.82 24.20
CA MET A 168 17.87 -15.96 24.40
C MET A 168 19.30 -15.68 23.94
N LEU A 169 19.80 -14.48 24.19
CA LEU A 169 21.24 -14.28 24.34
C LEU A 169 21.56 -14.27 25.83
N THR A 170 21.68 -15.48 26.39
CA THR A 170 22.34 -15.70 27.68
C THR A 170 23.70 -15.02 27.66
N PHE A 171 23.84 -13.94 28.43
CA PHE A 171 25.14 -13.43 28.85
C PHE A 171 25.80 -14.51 29.71
N VAL A 172 26.66 -15.31 29.09
CA VAL A 172 27.65 -16.10 29.83
C VAL A 172 28.82 -15.17 30.11
N ALA A 173 29.05 -14.93 31.39
CA ALA A 173 30.17 -14.16 31.93
C ALA A 173 31.51 -14.90 31.77
#